data_AF-A0A2T0NAV8-F1
#
_entry.id   AF-A0A2T0NAV8-F1
#
_cell.length_a   1.000
_cell.length_b   1.000
_cell.length_c   1.000
_cell.angle_alpha   90.00
_cell.angle_beta   90.00
_cell.angle_gamma   90.00
#
_symmetry.space_group_name_H-M   'P 1'
#
loop_
_entity.id
_entity.type
_entity.pdbx_description
1 polymer ?
#
loop_
_entity_poly.entity_id
_entity_poly.type
_entity_poly.pdbx_seq_one_letter_code
_entity_poly.pdbx_strand_id
1 'polypeptide(L)'
;MSDLRLPRELCQLFADGGEGRRLPVELPPGDVVWPDPGYTGHGEASRPAFWMSDEPISAAAWSLMREWHPHSGLWPLLLDESAQPWGVGQIIPDDPRQIEHFTAEGFMTEVWQEWVAQMPQDALEELEPYGAICPGPAAPGVLKADPEAVADWLAGELAVKGMPLGLVAAGRSADALTIMGWQGALHHNEWMVPMAAVVRSWEDRFGARVVGVGFNTLDLSVAAPPVDAEHALQVAAEHWTFCPDNVVQGPGDLQSYAEQIIGAHAWSFWWD
;
A
#
# COMPACT_ATOMS: atom_id res chain seq x y z
N MET A 1 -11.58 34.39 -10.78
CA MET A 1 -10.34 33.69 -10.39
C MET A 1 -10.73 32.74 -9.27
N SER A 2 -11.21 31.54 -9.65
CA SER A 2 -11.61 30.51 -8.69
C SER A 2 -10.43 30.21 -7.77
N ASP A 3 -10.64 30.23 -6.47
CA ASP A 3 -9.59 30.10 -5.46
C ASP A 3 -9.03 28.68 -5.57
N LEU A 4 -7.81 28.51 -6.11
CA LEU A 4 -7.13 27.22 -6.33
C LEU A 4 -6.79 26.49 -5.01
N ARG A 5 -7.35 26.94 -3.88
CA ARG A 5 -7.03 26.48 -2.54
C ARG A 5 -7.64 25.10 -2.31
N LEU A 6 -7.01 24.36 -1.42
CA LEU A 6 -7.54 23.10 -0.94
C LEU A 6 -8.92 23.32 -0.27
N PRO A 7 -9.93 22.49 -0.59
CA PRO A 7 -11.23 22.50 0.09
C PRO A 7 -11.10 22.39 1.60
N ARG A 8 -11.96 23.12 2.34
CA ARG A 8 -11.90 23.23 3.80
C ARG A 8 -12.00 21.87 4.51
N GLU A 9 -12.81 20.95 3.96
CA GLU A 9 -12.92 19.60 4.50
C GLU A 9 -11.59 18.84 4.43
N LEU A 10 -10.86 18.93 3.32
CA LEU A 10 -9.56 18.31 3.12
C LEU A 10 -8.43 18.97 3.92
N CYS A 11 -8.54 20.27 4.22
CA CYS A 11 -7.59 20.98 5.09
C CYS A 11 -7.45 20.31 6.47
N GLN A 12 -8.50 19.66 6.98
CA GLN A 12 -8.49 18.99 8.29
C GLN A 12 -7.58 17.76 8.34
N LEU A 13 -7.21 17.19 7.19
CA LEU A 13 -6.28 16.05 7.11
C LEU A 13 -4.84 16.46 7.48
N PHE A 14 -4.52 17.75 7.37
CA PHE A 14 -3.18 18.28 7.62
C PHE A 14 -3.09 18.99 8.97
N ALA A 15 -2.01 18.73 9.71
CA ALA A 15 -1.76 19.39 11.00
C ALA A 15 -1.55 20.92 10.88
N ASP A 16 -1.11 21.39 9.70
CA ASP A 16 -0.93 22.81 9.36
C ASP A 16 -2.20 23.46 8.77
N GLY A 17 -3.33 22.72 8.73
CA GLY A 17 -4.58 23.21 8.14
C GLY A 17 -4.55 23.32 6.61
N GLY A 18 -3.61 22.65 5.94
CA GLY A 18 -3.50 22.62 4.49
C GLY A 18 -2.82 23.86 3.89
N GLU A 19 -1.99 24.55 4.67
CA GLU A 19 -1.31 25.78 4.23
C GLU A 19 -0.52 25.55 2.94
N GLY A 20 -0.63 26.49 1.98
CA GLY A 20 0.08 26.46 0.70
C GLY A 20 -0.40 25.40 -0.32
N ARG A 21 -1.33 24.52 0.04
CA ARG A 21 -1.80 23.43 -0.82
C ARG A 21 -2.91 23.87 -1.78
N ARG A 22 -2.93 23.22 -2.94
CA ARG A 22 -3.85 23.55 -4.04
C ARG A 22 -4.43 22.30 -4.66
N LEU A 23 -5.73 22.34 -4.94
CA LEU A 23 -6.46 21.31 -5.68
C LEU A 23 -7.60 21.97 -6.45
N PRO A 24 -7.42 22.33 -7.74
CA PRO A 24 -8.44 23.02 -8.52
C PRO A 24 -9.46 22.06 -9.14
N VAL A 25 -9.70 20.93 -8.47
CA VAL A 25 -10.58 19.86 -8.93
C VAL A 25 -11.82 19.88 -8.06
N GLU A 26 -12.99 19.78 -8.69
CA GLU A 26 -14.24 19.59 -7.97
C GLU A 26 -14.28 18.18 -7.40
N LEU A 27 -14.42 18.07 -6.08
CA LEU A 27 -14.55 16.78 -5.41
C LEU A 27 -15.97 16.23 -5.64
N PRO A 28 -16.11 14.91 -5.85
CA PRO A 28 -17.42 14.29 -5.74
C PRO A 28 -17.91 14.39 -4.28
N PRO A 29 -19.21 14.16 -4.01
CA PRO A 29 -19.72 14.00 -2.65
C PRO A 29 -18.91 12.96 -1.87
N GLY A 30 -18.68 13.24 -0.59
CA GLY A 30 -17.87 12.42 0.28
C GLY A 30 -17.56 13.10 1.59
N ASP A 31 -17.02 12.34 2.53
CA ASP A 31 -16.79 12.76 3.90
C ASP A 31 -15.41 12.35 4.42
N VAL A 32 -14.97 13.01 5.48
CA VAL A 32 -13.75 12.62 6.20
C VAL A 32 -14.01 11.42 7.10
N VAL A 33 -13.11 10.44 7.06
CA VAL A 33 -13.15 9.24 7.90
C VAL A 33 -12.34 9.46 9.16
N TRP A 34 -12.98 9.28 10.30
CA TRP A 34 -12.37 9.41 11.62
C TRP A 34 -12.04 8.03 12.19
N PRO A 35 -10.90 7.88 12.90
CA PRO A 35 -10.65 6.68 13.68
C PRO A 35 -11.73 6.50 14.75
N ASP A 36 -12.29 5.30 14.84
CA ASP A 36 -13.25 4.93 15.88
C ASP A 36 -12.55 4.93 17.25
N PRO A 37 -12.97 5.79 18.21
CA PRO A 37 -12.39 5.82 19.55
C PRO A 37 -12.51 4.47 20.29
N GLY A 38 -13.55 3.69 19.98
CA GLY A 38 -13.78 2.36 20.57
C GLY A 38 -12.86 1.29 20.01
N TYR A 39 -12.40 1.44 18.77
CA TYR A 39 -11.48 0.52 18.10
C TYR A 39 -10.02 0.78 18.49
N THR A 40 -9.61 2.05 18.47
CA THR A 40 -8.21 2.43 18.73
C THR A 40 -7.79 2.23 20.18
N GLY A 41 -8.70 2.36 21.15
CA GLY A 41 -8.36 2.42 22.57
C GLY A 41 -7.49 3.63 22.97
N HIS A 42 -7.24 4.56 22.03
CA HIS A 42 -6.31 5.69 22.17
C HIS A 42 -7.02 7.04 22.44
N GLY A 43 -8.35 7.01 22.68
CA GLY A 43 -9.16 8.21 22.91
C GLY A 43 -9.62 8.87 21.60
N GLU A 44 -10.16 10.09 21.69
CA GLU A 44 -10.62 10.83 20.50
C GLU A 44 -9.43 11.28 19.64
N ALA A 45 -9.50 10.95 18.34
CA ALA A 45 -8.51 11.40 17.37
C ALA A 45 -8.53 12.92 17.21
N SER A 46 -7.35 13.54 17.06
CA SER A 46 -7.23 14.99 16.88
C SER A 46 -7.53 15.48 15.46
N ARG A 47 -7.56 14.55 14.48
CA ARG A 47 -7.82 14.81 13.06
C ARG A 47 -8.40 13.56 12.38
N PRO A 48 -9.14 13.72 11.27
CA PRO A 48 -9.52 12.58 10.44
C PRO A 48 -8.30 11.94 9.78
N ALA A 49 -8.41 10.67 9.41
CA ALA A 49 -7.34 9.90 8.80
C ALA A 49 -7.23 10.14 7.28
N PHE A 50 -8.37 10.14 6.59
CA PHE A 50 -8.47 10.35 5.15
C PHE A 50 -9.86 10.89 4.79
N TRP A 51 -10.05 11.30 3.54
CA TRP A 51 -11.35 11.63 2.97
C TRP A 51 -11.79 10.53 1.99
N MET A 52 -13.08 10.22 1.92
CA MET A 52 -13.63 9.18 1.05
C MET A 52 -14.83 9.71 0.26
N SER A 53 -14.91 9.37 -1.03
CA SER A 53 -16.11 9.67 -1.84
C SER A 53 -17.27 8.73 -1.51
N ASP A 54 -18.50 9.22 -1.63
CA ASP A 54 -19.71 8.41 -1.40
C ASP A 54 -19.92 7.37 -2.51
N GLU A 55 -19.56 7.75 -3.73
CA GLU A 55 -19.77 6.95 -4.93
C GLU A 55 -18.43 6.56 -5.57
N PRO A 56 -18.42 5.46 -6.34
CA PRO A 56 -17.25 5.06 -7.13
C PRO A 56 -16.80 6.16 -8.10
N ILE A 57 -15.49 6.25 -8.32
CA ILE A 57 -14.91 7.22 -9.24
C ILE A 57 -14.43 6.58 -10.55
N SER A 58 -14.34 7.40 -11.59
CA SER A 58 -13.70 6.98 -12.84
C SER A 58 -12.18 6.97 -12.74
N ALA A 59 -11.52 6.15 -13.57
CA ALA A 59 -10.06 6.16 -13.71
C ALA A 59 -9.49 7.56 -14.00
N ALA A 60 -10.16 8.33 -14.87
CA ALA A 60 -9.74 9.69 -15.20
C ALA A 60 -9.79 10.64 -14.00
N ALA A 61 -10.77 10.48 -13.11
CA ALA A 61 -10.85 11.25 -11.87
C ALA A 61 -9.70 10.87 -10.92
N TRP A 62 -9.38 9.57 -10.81
CA TRP A 62 -8.24 9.10 -10.01
C TRP A 62 -6.92 9.69 -10.51
N SER A 63 -6.65 9.58 -11.82
CA SER A 63 -5.43 10.11 -12.45
C SER A 63 -5.30 11.62 -12.27
N LEU A 64 -6.41 12.36 -12.32
CA LEU A 64 -6.40 13.79 -12.06
C LEU A 64 -5.98 14.12 -10.61
N MET A 65 -6.44 13.35 -9.62
CA MET A 65 -5.99 13.53 -8.22
C MET A 65 -4.50 13.23 -8.07
N ARG A 66 -4.02 12.16 -8.72
CA ARG A 66 -2.60 11.77 -8.74
C ARG A 66 -1.73 12.83 -9.42
N GLU A 67 -2.24 13.51 -10.46
CA GLU A 67 -1.54 14.63 -11.11
C GLU A 67 -1.38 15.84 -10.20
N TRP A 68 -2.39 16.11 -9.36
CA TRP A 68 -2.36 17.21 -8.41
C TRP A 68 -1.68 16.87 -7.08
N HIS A 69 -1.33 15.60 -6.82
CA HIS A 69 -0.66 15.17 -5.59
C HIS A 69 0.56 16.03 -5.20
N PRO A 70 1.50 16.39 -6.10
CA PRO A 70 2.64 17.24 -5.73
C PRO A 70 2.25 18.65 -5.23
N HIS A 71 1.03 19.11 -5.53
CA HIS A 71 0.51 20.42 -5.13
C HIS A 71 -0.49 20.35 -3.97
N SER A 72 -1.23 19.25 -3.86
CA SER A 72 -2.25 19.03 -2.83
C SER A 72 -1.67 18.33 -1.60
N GLY A 73 -0.61 17.53 -1.75
CA GLY A 73 -0.12 16.60 -0.73
C GLY A 73 -1.10 15.48 -0.41
N LEU A 74 -2.06 15.20 -1.31
CA LEU A 74 -3.08 14.16 -1.14
C LEU A 74 -2.84 13.03 -2.14
N TRP A 75 -2.49 11.86 -1.63
CA TRP A 75 -2.33 10.66 -2.43
C TRP A 75 -3.70 9.99 -2.62
N PRO A 76 -4.12 9.71 -3.87
CA PRO A 76 -5.38 9.02 -4.13
C PRO A 76 -5.25 7.51 -3.98
N LEU A 77 -6.29 6.89 -3.42
CA LEU A 77 -6.45 5.45 -3.30
C LEU A 77 -7.81 5.05 -3.89
N LEU A 78 -7.90 3.84 -4.44
CA LEU A 78 -9.17 3.17 -4.65
C LEU A 78 -9.45 2.29 -3.44
N LEU A 79 -10.60 2.47 -2.80
CA LEU A 79 -10.96 1.77 -1.58
C LEU A 79 -11.91 0.61 -1.88
N ASP A 80 -11.55 -0.62 -1.50
CA ASP A 80 -12.46 -1.76 -1.55
C ASP A 80 -13.30 -1.80 -0.27
N GLU A 81 -14.62 -1.67 -0.41
CA GLU A 81 -15.58 -1.73 0.71
C GLU A 81 -16.29 -3.08 0.83
N SER A 82 -15.94 -4.07 -0.01
CA SER A 82 -16.73 -5.31 -0.15
C SER A 82 -16.75 -6.18 1.11
N ALA A 83 -15.66 -6.19 1.88
CA ALA A 83 -15.55 -6.94 3.13
C ALA A 83 -15.99 -6.12 4.34
N GLN A 84 -15.61 -4.84 4.39
CA GLN A 84 -15.92 -3.94 5.49
C GLN A 84 -16.01 -2.49 5.00
N PRO A 85 -17.04 -1.72 5.42
CA PRO A 85 -17.12 -0.31 5.07
C PRO A 85 -16.05 0.52 5.79
N TRP A 86 -15.36 1.37 5.06
CA TRP A 86 -14.30 2.24 5.61
C TRP A 86 -14.86 3.32 6.52
N GLY A 87 -16.09 3.76 6.28
CA GLY A 87 -16.77 4.78 7.08
C GLY A 87 -17.00 4.40 8.55
N VAL A 88 -16.82 3.12 8.92
CA VAL A 88 -16.86 2.67 10.33
C VAL A 88 -15.63 3.17 11.11
N GLY A 89 -14.52 3.49 10.43
CA GLY A 89 -13.34 4.06 11.08
C GLY A 89 -12.53 3.06 11.91
N GLN A 90 -12.60 1.76 11.62
CA GLN A 90 -11.75 0.75 12.25
C GLN A 90 -10.33 0.80 11.68
N ILE A 91 -9.63 1.88 11.99
CA ILE A 91 -8.31 2.24 11.52
C ILE A 91 -7.49 2.78 12.69
N ILE A 92 -6.17 2.63 12.62
CA ILE A 92 -5.24 3.11 13.65
C ILE A 92 -4.14 3.92 12.96
N PRO A 93 -4.38 5.21 12.66
CA PRO A 93 -3.38 6.08 12.06
C PRO A 93 -2.13 6.23 12.92
N ASP A 94 -0.97 6.27 12.29
CA ASP A 94 0.30 6.53 12.97
C ASP A 94 1.10 7.66 12.28
N ASP A 95 2.17 8.08 12.93
CA ASP A 95 3.09 9.08 12.41
C ASP A 95 4.02 8.46 11.35
N PRO A 96 3.96 8.93 10.08
CA PRO A 96 4.80 8.38 9.00
C PRO A 96 6.31 8.59 9.23
N ARG A 97 6.71 9.41 10.22
CA ARG A 97 8.10 9.52 10.65
C ARG A 97 8.60 8.26 11.35
N GLN A 98 7.72 7.48 11.97
CA GLN A 98 8.10 6.21 12.61
C GLN A 98 8.64 5.19 11.60
N ILE A 99 8.17 5.27 10.33
CA ILE A 99 8.63 4.39 9.25
C ILE A 99 10.15 4.52 9.03
N GLU A 100 10.76 5.69 9.31
CA GLU A 100 12.21 5.91 9.18
C GLU A 100 13.05 5.06 10.15
N HIS A 101 12.44 4.48 11.18
CA HIS A 101 13.12 3.61 12.15
C HIS A 101 13.18 2.15 11.69
N PHE A 102 12.58 1.82 10.55
CA PHE A 102 12.52 0.46 10.02
C PHE A 102 13.16 0.36 8.64
N THR A 103 13.60 -0.84 8.30
CA THR A 103 14.17 -1.15 6.97
C THR A 103 13.52 -2.40 6.43
N ALA A 104 13.43 -2.51 5.10
CA ALA A 104 12.94 -3.72 4.44
C ALA A 104 13.81 -4.95 4.78
N GLU A 105 15.13 -4.76 4.92
CA GLU A 105 16.05 -5.83 5.29
C GLU A 105 15.81 -6.33 6.72
N GLY A 106 15.67 -5.41 7.68
CA GLY A 106 15.37 -5.75 9.07
C GLY A 106 14.04 -6.49 9.19
N PHE A 107 13.00 -5.95 8.55
CA PHE A 107 11.69 -6.60 8.48
C PHE A 107 11.78 -8.02 7.90
N MET A 108 12.36 -8.16 6.72
CA MET A 108 12.47 -9.44 6.02
C MET A 108 13.28 -10.45 6.85
N THR A 109 14.36 -10.00 7.50
CA THR A 109 15.20 -10.87 8.33
C THR A 109 14.44 -11.40 9.54
N GLU A 110 13.74 -10.53 10.26
CA GLU A 110 12.97 -10.90 11.46
C GLU A 110 11.82 -11.85 11.09
N VAL A 111 10.98 -11.47 10.11
CA VAL A 111 9.83 -12.28 9.70
C VAL A 111 10.27 -13.63 9.13
N TRP A 112 11.32 -13.66 8.29
CA TRP A 112 11.83 -14.92 7.75
C TRP A 112 12.25 -15.89 8.86
N GLN A 113 12.99 -15.39 9.87
CA GLN A 113 13.43 -16.22 11.00
C GLN A 113 12.25 -16.74 11.81
N GLU A 114 11.27 -15.89 12.10
CA GLU A 114 10.07 -16.26 12.87
C GLU A 114 9.22 -17.31 12.16
N TRP A 115 9.02 -17.17 10.84
CA TRP A 115 8.23 -18.11 10.05
C TRP A 115 8.95 -19.44 9.90
N VAL A 116 10.22 -19.43 9.51
CA VAL A 116 11.04 -20.65 9.38
C VAL A 116 11.11 -21.44 10.69
N ALA A 117 11.17 -20.76 11.84
CA ALA A 117 11.19 -21.43 13.14
C ALA A 117 9.89 -22.18 13.48
N GLN A 118 8.78 -21.81 12.84
CA GLN A 118 7.46 -22.41 13.02
C GLN A 118 7.12 -23.45 11.95
N MET A 119 7.84 -23.44 10.83
CA MET A 119 7.61 -24.36 9.71
C MET A 119 8.13 -25.78 10.01
N PRO A 120 7.42 -26.83 9.55
CA PRO A 120 7.97 -28.17 9.45
C PRO A 120 9.23 -28.22 8.56
N GLN A 121 10.16 -29.11 8.87
CA GLN A 121 11.46 -29.17 8.17
C GLN A 121 11.30 -29.52 6.68
N ASP A 122 10.30 -30.32 6.31
CA ASP A 122 9.96 -30.71 4.95
C ASP A 122 9.31 -29.57 4.14
N ALA A 123 8.65 -28.61 4.81
CA ALA A 123 8.09 -27.43 4.15
C ALA A 123 9.16 -26.42 3.72
N LEU A 124 10.41 -26.54 4.20
CA LEU A 124 11.51 -25.66 3.76
C LEU A 124 11.88 -25.86 2.29
N GLU A 125 11.50 -27.00 1.68
CA GLU A 125 11.69 -27.24 0.25
C GLU A 125 10.91 -26.22 -0.61
N GLU A 126 9.82 -25.65 -0.08
CA GLU A 126 9.02 -24.59 -0.74
C GLU A 126 9.79 -23.27 -0.85
N LEU A 127 10.84 -23.10 -0.04
CA LEU A 127 11.69 -21.89 0.03
C LEU A 127 13.03 -22.04 -0.70
N GLU A 128 13.25 -23.13 -1.43
CA GLU A 128 14.46 -23.31 -2.22
C GLU A 128 14.64 -22.17 -3.24
N PRO A 129 15.88 -21.70 -3.49
CA PRO A 129 17.16 -22.23 -3.00
C PRO A 129 17.59 -21.67 -1.64
N TYR A 130 16.77 -20.83 -1.00
CA TYR A 130 17.15 -20.09 0.20
C TYR A 130 16.96 -20.91 1.48
N GLY A 131 15.92 -21.74 1.52
CA GLY A 131 15.60 -22.60 2.65
C GLY A 131 15.47 -21.79 3.94
N ALA A 132 16.24 -22.15 4.97
CA ALA A 132 16.20 -21.45 6.26
C ALA A 132 16.95 -20.10 6.28
N ILE A 133 17.69 -19.74 5.23
CA ILE A 133 18.56 -18.55 5.21
C ILE A 133 17.87 -17.44 4.42
N CYS A 134 17.55 -16.34 5.09
CA CYS A 134 16.97 -15.16 4.44
C CYS A 134 17.94 -14.61 3.36
N PRO A 135 17.50 -14.45 2.09
CA PRO A 135 18.35 -13.90 1.04
C PRO A 135 18.54 -12.37 1.14
N GLY A 136 17.75 -11.71 1.98
CA GLY A 136 17.67 -10.25 2.04
C GLY A 136 16.90 -9.65 0.86
N PRO A 137 16.69 -8.33 0.85
CA PRO A 137 15.93 -7.66 -0.19
C PRO A 137 16.62 -7.77 -1.56
N ALA A 138 15.83 -7.99 -2.60
CA ALA A 138 16.26 -8.02 -3.98
C ALA A 138 16.91 -6.70 -4.41
N ALA A 139 17.80 -6.78 -5.40
CA ALA A 139 18.33 -5.57 -6.03
C ALA A 139 17.21 -4.72 -6.68
N PRO A 140 17.39 -3.39 -6.83
CA PRO A 140 16.45 -2.55 -7.56
C PRO A 140 16.22 -3.03 -8.99
N GLY A 141 14.99 -2.89 -9.48
CA GLY A 141 14.64 -3.18 -10.86
C GLY A 141 15.07 -2.08 -11.83
N VAL A 142 14.94 -2.36 -13.13
CA VAL A 142 15.11 -1.36 -14.18
C VAL A 142 13.75 -0.87 -14.66
N LEU A 143 13.49 0.44 -14.51
CA LEU A 143 12.25 1.07 -14.98
C LEU A 143 11.96 0.70 -16.44
N LYS A 144 10.76 0.20 -16.68
CA LYS A 144 10.22 -0.11 -18.02
C LYS A 144 9.22 0.94 -18.49
N ALA A 145 8.66 1.71 -17.56
CA ALA A 145 7.73 2.79 -17.79
C ALA A 145 7.86 3.86 -16.70
N ASP A 146 7.18 4.99 -16.90
CA ASP A 146 7.01 6.02 -15.88
C ASP A 146 6.13 5.48 -14.73
N PRO A 147 6.58 5.50 -13.46
CA PRO A 147 5.79 5.05 -12.32
C PRO A 147 4.38 5.62 -12.26
N GLU A 148 4.21 6.91 -12.55
CA GLU A 148 2.90 7.55 -12.47
C GLU A 148 1.95 7.04 -13.57
N ALA A 149 2.47 6.71 -14.75
CA ALA A 149 1.69 6.14 -15.83
C ALA A 149 1.27 4.68 -15.56
N VAL A 150 2.11 3.89 -14.87
CA VAL A 150 1.74 2.53 -14.45
C VAL A 150 0.70 2.57 -13.34
N ALA A 151 0.80 3.55 -12.43
CA ALA A 151 -0.21 3.77 -11.40
C ALA A 151 -1.58 4.15 -12.00
N ASP A 152 -1.59 5.06 -12.98
CA ASP A 152 -2.81 5.42 -13.74
C ASP A 152 -3.43 4.20 -14.45
N TRP A 153 -2.58 3.35 -15.06
CA TRP A 153 -3.04 2.13 -15.71
C TRP A 153 -3.71 1.18 -14.72
N LEU A 154 -3.05 0.88 -13.59
CA LEU A 154 -3.60 -0.02 -12.57
C LEU A 154 -4.89 0.56 -11.96
N ALA A 155 -4.94 1.87 -11.72
CA ALA A 155 -6.16 2.53 -11.27
C ALA A 155 -7.31 2.36 -12.27
N GLY A 156 -7.00 2.36 -13.58
CA GLY A 156 -7.94 2.03 -14.63
C GLY A 156 -8.52 0.62 -14.51
N GLU A 157 -7.68 -0.38 -14.29
CA GLU A 157 -8.09 -1.77 -14.11
C GLU A 157 -8.96 -1.96 -12.85
N LEU A 158 -8.60 -1.29 -11.76
CA LEU A 158 -9.30 -1.38 -10.48
C LEU A 158 -10.62 -0.59 -10.45
N ALA A 159 -10.68 0.59 -11.07
CA ALA A 159 -11.88 1.44 -11.06
C ALA A 159 -13.11 0.75 -11.69
N VAL A 160 -12.91 -0.22 -12.60
CA VAL A 160 -13.99 -1.04 -13.19
C VAL A 160 -14.75 -1.84 -12.12
N LYS A 161 -14.13 -2.11 -10.96
CA LYS A 161 -14.76 -2.80 -9.82
C LYS A 161 -15.71 -1.90 -9.03
N GLY A 162 -15.80 -0.61 -9.34
CA GLY A 162 -16.70 0.32 -8.66
C GLY A 162 -16.21 0.71 -7.26
N MET A 163 -14.93 1.06 -7.13
CA MET A 163 -14.30 1.44 -5.87
C MET A 163 -14.40 2.96 -5.61
N PRO A 164 -14.76 3.40 -4.39
CA PRO A 164 -14.65 4.80 -3.98
C PRO A 164 -13.22 5.34 -4.00
N LEU A 165 -13.12 6.68 -4.08
CA LEU A 165 -11.86 7.42 -3.93
C LEU A 165 -11.56 7.64 -2.45
N GLY A 166 -10.35 7.26 -2.02
CA GLY A 166 -9.73 7.75 -0.79
C GLY A 166 -8.70 8.85 -1.09
N LEU A 167 -8.63 9.89 -0.27
CA LEU A 167 -7.58 10.91 -0.31
C LEU A 167 -6.85 10.97 1.04
N VAL A 168 -5.57 10.60 1.03
CA VAL A 168 -4.73 10.54 2.23
C VAL A 168 -3.67 11.65 2.19
N ALA A 169 -3.46 12.34 3.30
CA ALA A 169 -2.47 13.42 3.44
C ALA A 169 -1.01 12.90 3.47
N ALA A 170 -0.59 12.23 2.41
CA ALA A 170 0.68 11.55 2.28
C ALA A 170 1.57 12.20 1.21
N GLY A 171 2.83 12.48 1.55
CA GLY A 171 3.80 13.03 0.59
C GLY A 171 4.34 12.01 -0.42
N ARG A 172 4.09 10.72 -0.18
CA ARG A 172 4.44 9.57 -1.03
C ARG A 172 3.40 8.48 -0.88
N SER A 173 3.33 7.56 -1.84
CA SER A 173 2.26 6.56 -1.90
C SER A 173 2.34 5.55 -0.74
N ALA A 174 3.54 5.09 -0.40
CA ALA A 174 3.76 4.10 0.66
C ALA A 174 3.30 4.58 2.04
N ASP A 175 3.41 5.89 2.31
CA ASP A 175 3.03 6.49 3.59
C ASP A 175 1.53 6.49 3.80
N ALA A 176 0.75 6.36 2.72
CA ALA A 176 -0.69 6.38 2.79
C ALA A 176 -1.21 5.27 3.72
N LEU A 177 -0.57 4.10 3.74
CA LEU A 177 -0.98 2.98 4.61
C LEU A 177 -0.89 3.32 6.10
N THR A 178 0.24 3.92 6.52
CA THR A 178 0.44 4.33 7.92
C THR A 178 -0.44 5.52 8.29
N ILE A 179 -0.57 6.50 7.41
CA ILE A 179 -1.34 7.73 7.68
C ILE A 179 -2.85 7.44 7.71
N MET A 180 -3.35 6.60 6.81
CA MET A 180 -4.76 6.18 6.84
C MET A 180 -5.05 5.22 7.99
N GLY A 181 -4.00 4.61 8.57
CA GLY A 181 -4.14 3.64 9.64
C GLY A 181 -4.68 2.30 9.17
N TRP A 182 -4.28 1.84 7.99
CA TRP A 182 -4.68 0.55 7.47
C TRP A 182 -4.17 -0.57 8.38
N GLN A 183 -4.95 -1.63 8.53
CA GLN A 183 -4.73 -2.71 9.49
C GLN A 183 -4.94 -4.11 8.87
N GLY A 184 -4.93 -4.21 7.54
CA GLY A 184 -5.38 -5.42 6.85
C GLY A 184 -4.51 -6.66 7.02
N ALA A 185 -3.28 -6.51 7.52
CA ALA A 185 -2.39 -7.62 7.85
C ALA A 185 -2.41 -7.99 9.34
N LEU A 186 -3.31 -7.42 10.17
CA LEU A 186 -3.29 -7.52 11.64
C LEU A 186 -3.20 -8.96 12.19
N HIS A 187 -3.82 -9.94 11.52
CA HIS A 187 -3.79 -11.33 11.97
C HIS A 187 -2.44 -12.03 11.73
N HIS A 188 -1.61 -11.49 10.84
CA HIS A 188 -0.31 -12.03 10.45
C HIS A 188 0.86 -11.16 10.91
N ASN A 189 0.62 -9.88 11.13
CA ASN A 189 1.61 -8.91 11.55
C ASN A 189 0.94 -7.78 12.35
N GLU A 190 1.33 -7.65 13.61
CA GLU A 190 0.78 -6.63 14.51
C GLU A 190 1.30 -5.22 14.18
N TRP A 191 2.31 -5.08 13.31
CA TRP A 191 3.04 -3.82 13.11
C TRP A 191 2.94 -3.29 11.68
N MET A 192 1.98 -2.37 11.47
CA MET A 192 1.78 -1.68 10.18
C MET A 192 2.96 -0.80 9.76
N VAL A 193 3.63 -0.13 10.71
CA VAL A 193 4.73 0.80 10.40
C VAL A 193 5.92 0.10 9.70
N PRO A 194 6.41 -1.07 10.18
CA PRO A 194 7.39 -1.87 9.45
C PRO A 194 6.97 -2.27 8.03
N MET A 195 5.72 -2.66 7.82
CA MET A 195 5.23 -3.02 6.48
C MET A 195 5.28 -1.83 5.52
N ALA A 196 4.92 -0.62 5.99
CA ALA A 196 5.05 0.58 5.18
C ALA A 196 6.53 0.89 4.83
N ALA A 197 7.50 0.48 5.63
CA ALA A 197 8.92 0.60 5.30
C ALA A 197 9.33 -0.33 4.14
N VAL A 198 8.75 -1.52 4.07
CA VAL A 198 8.91 -2.43 2.92
C VAL A 198 8.32 -1.78 1.66
N VAL A 199 7.10 -1.24 1.74
CA VAL A 199 6.46 -0.57 0.60
C VAL A 199 7.24 0.68 0.17
N ARG A 200 7.79 1.48 1.10
CA ARG A 200 8.70 2.59 0.76
C ARG A 200 9.94 2.10 0.01
N SER A 201 10.52 0.99 0.47
CA SER A 201 11.66 0.37 -0.21
C SER A 201 11.30 -0.07 -1.63
N TRP A 202 10.09 -0.59 -1.87
CA TRP A 202 9.62 -0.91 -3.22
C TRP A 202 9.28 0.33 -4.05
N GLU A 203 8.76 1.40 -3.42
CA GLU A 203 8.55 2.68 -4.07
C GLU A 203 9.88 3.23 -4.65
N ASP A 204 10.96 3.11 -3.87
CA ASP A 204 12.30 3.56 -4.27
C ASP A 204 12.99 2.58 -5.26
N ARG A 205 12.88 1.27 -5.04
CA ARG A 205 13.61 0.23 -5.82
C ARG A 205 12.92 -0.20 -7.11
N PHE A 206 11.58 -0.18 -7.12
CA PHE A 206 10.78 -0.72 -8.21
C PHE A 206 9.85 0.31 -8.85
N GLY A 207 9.88 1.55 -8.35
CA GLY A 207 8.90 2.57 -8.74
C GLY A 207 7.48 2.14 -8.37
N ALA A 208 7.33 1.42 -7.26
CA ALA A 208 6.02 0.95 -6.84
C ALA A 208 5.13 2.12 -6.39
N ARG A 209 3.81 2.00 -6.58
CA ARG A 209 2.82 2.95 -6.05
C ARG A 209 1.64 2.21 -5.46
N VAL A 210 1.21 2.58 -4.25
CA VAL A 210 -0.03 2.07 -3.66
C VAL A 210 -1.22 2.65 -4.44
N VAL A 211 -2.06 1.80 -5.02
CA VAL A 211 -3.20 2.24 -5.83
C VAL A 211 -4.53 1.81 -5.21
N GLY A 212 -4.63 0.55 -4.76
CA GLY A 212 -5.85 -0.01 -4.18
C GLY A 212 -5.61 -0.52 -2.76
N VAL A 213 -6.58 -0.31 -1.88
CA VAL A 213 -6.55 -0.83 -0.50
C VAL A 213 -7.95 -1.34 -0.14
N GLY A 214 -8.03 -2.57 0.37
CA GLY A 214 -9.24 -3.13 0.96
C GLY A 214 -9.08 -3.46 2.43
N PHE A 215 -10.04 -4.23 2.96
CA PHE A 215 -9.99 -4.66 4.36
C PHE A 215 -8.68 -5.40 4.68
N ASN A 216 -8.36 -6.41 3.87
CA ASN A 216 -7.17 -7.25 3.97
C ASN A 216 -6.50 -7.45 2.60
N THR A 217 -6.61 -6.45 1.71
CA THR A 217 -6.01 -6.48 0.37
C THR A 217 -5.21 -5.21 0.10
N LEU A 218 -4.16 -5.35 -0.69
CA LEU A 218 -3.29 -4.25 -1.12
C LEU A 218 -2.89 -4.42 -2.57
N ASP A 219 -3.12 -3.40 -3.39
CA ASP A 219 -2.75 -3.38 -4.81
C ASP A 219 -1.71 -2.29 -5.09
N LEU A 220 -0.59 -2.72 -5.66
CA LEU A 220 0.56 -1.89 -6.01
C LEU A 220 0.82 -1.93 -7.51
N SER A 221 0.98 -0.75 -8.11
CA SER A 221 1.54 -0.65 -9.46
C SER A 221 3.06 -0.70 -9.39
N VAL A 222 3.74 -1.25 -10.40
CA VAL A 222 5.19 -1.51 -10.37
C VAL A 222 5.83 -1.12 -11.69
N ALA A 223 6.71 -0.13 -11.68
CA ALA A 223 7.31 0.42 -12.89
C ALA A 223 8.55 -0.35 -13.38
N ALA A 224 9.22 -1.06 -12.48
CA ALA A 224 10.43 -1.83 -12.75
C ALA A 224 10.28 -3.29 -12.27
N PRO A 225 9.35 -4.07 -12.84
CA PRO A 225 9.14 -5.45 -12.41
C PRO A 225 10.38 -6.32 -12.64
N PRO A 226 10.56 -7.43 -11.90
CA PRO A 226 11.63 -8.38 -12.17
C PRO A 226 11.46 -8.97 -13.57
N VAL A 227 12.56 -9.13 -14.32
CA VAL A 227 12.50 -9.57 -15.73
C VAL A 227 13.19 -10.89 -16.00
N ASP A 228 13.96 -11.39 -15.04
CA ASP A 228 14.65 -12.67 -15.11
C ASP A 228 14.35 -13.50 -13.87
N ALA A 229 14.61 -14.80 -13.98
CA ALA A 229 14.23 -15.77 -12.95
C ALA A 229 14.95 -15.56 -11.62
N GLU A 230 16.23 -15.16 -11.63
CA GLU A 230 17.00 -14.95 -10.40
C GLU A 230 16.48 -13.73 -9.65
N HIS A 231 16.23 -12.63 -10.36
CA HIS A 231 15.67 -11.42 -9.77
C HIS A 231 14.24 -11.65 -9.27
N ALA A 232 13.41 -12.34 -10.05
CA ALA A 232 12.05 -12.68 -9.65
C ALA A 232 12.00 -13.58 -8.41
N LEU A 233 12.95 -14.50 -8.27
CA LEU A 233 13.03 -15.38 -7.11
C LEU A 233 13.37 -14.62 -5.82
N GLN A 234 14.25 -13.62 -5.89
CA GLN A 234 14.51 -12.75 -4.74
C GLN A 234 13.28 -11.88 -4.40
N VAL A 235 12.58 -11.34 -5.40
CA VAL A 235 11.35 -10.57 -5.17
C VAL A 235 10.25 -11.48 -4.59
N ALA A 236 10.15 -12.72 -5.05
CA ALA A 236 9.24 -13.73 -4.49
C ALA A 236 9.53 -14.00 -3.01
N ALA A 237 10.81 -14.10 -2.62
CA ALA A 237 11.20 -14.24 -1.21
C ALA A 237 10.79 -13.02 -0.37
N GLU A 238 10.92 -11.80 -0.89
CA GLU A 238 10.39 -10.60 -0.23
C GLU A 238 8.86 -10.65 -0.08
N HIS A 239 8.15 -10.98 -1.16
CA HIS A 239 6.69 -11.11 -1.15
C HIS A 239 6.23 -12.16 -0.15
N TRP A 240 6.95 -13.29 -0.04
CA TRP A 240 6.65 -14.31 0.94
C TRP A 240 6.77 -13.77 2.37
N THR A 241 7.79 -12.97 2.71
CA THR A 241 7.85 -12.35 4.05
C THR A 241 6.78 -11.27 4.28
N PHE A 242 6.36 -10.58 3.21
CA PHE A 242 5.39 -9.50 3.31
C PHE A 242 3.95 -10.00 3.40
N CYS A 243 3.63 -11.02 2.59
CA CYS A 243 2.32 -11.63 2.43
C CYS A 243 2.47 -13.12 2.06
N PRO A 244 2.77 -13.98 3.03
CA PRO A 244 3.01 -15.41 2.82
C PRO A 244 1.86 -16.14 2.13
N ASP A 245 0.61 -15.73 2.40
CA ASP A 245 -0.60 -16.32 1.84
C ASP A 245 -0.61 -16.33 0.29
N ASN A 246 0.00 -15.32 -0.34
CA ASN A 246 0.11 -15.25 -1.80
C ASN A 246 0.88 -16.44 -2.39
N VAL A 247 1.80 -17.02 -1.62
CA VAL A 247 2.60 -18.18 -2.04
C VAL A 247 1.94 -19.45 -1.53
N VAL A 248 1.68 -19.55 -0.22
CA VAL A 248 1.21 -20.77 0.45
C VAL A 248 -0.19 -21.18 -0.04
N GLN A 249 -1.08 -20.21 -0.23
CA GLN A 249 -2.43 -20.46 -0.75
C GLN A 249 -2.53 -20.32 -2.28
N GLY A 250 -1.42 -19.93 -2.92
CA GLY A 250 -1.30 -19.73 -4.36
C GLY A 250 -0.47 -20.83 -5.02
N PRO A 251 0.72 -20.52 -5.58
CA PRO A 251 1.53 -21.51 -6.31
C PRO A 251 2.17 -22.60 -5.45
N GLY A 252 2.26 -22.40 -4.13
CA GLY A 252 2.81 -23.33 -3.16
C GLY A 252 4.31 -23.20 -2.89
N ASP A 253 5.09 -22.62 -3.81
CA ASP A 253 6.54 -22.47 -3.65
C ASP A 253 7.09 -21.18 -4.29
N LEU A 254 8.29 -20.76 -3.86
CA LEU A 254 8.92 -19.51 -4.33
C LEU A 254 9.23 -19.51 -5.83
N GLN A 255 9.61 -20.65 -6.39
CA GLN A 255 9.99 -20.73 -7.81
C GLN A 255 8.77 -20.56 -8.71
N SER A 256 7.69 -21.28 -8.41
CA SER A 256 6.42 -21.20 -9.10
C SER A 256 5.79 -19.81 -8.98
N TYR A 257 5.91 -19.16 -7.80
CA TYR A 257 5.47 -17.77 -7.64
C TYR A 257 6.35 -16.77 -8.39
N ALA A 258 7.68 -16.96 -8.37
CA ALA A 258 8.62 -16.12 -9.13
C ALA A 258 8.29 -16.09 -10.63
N GLU A 259 7.94 -17.24 -11.22
CA GLU A 259 7.55 -17.34 -12.63
C GLU A 259 6.32 -16.47 -12.96
N GLN A 260 5.39 -16.30 -12.02
CA GLN A 260 4.16 -15.53 -12.24
C GLN A 260 4.39 -14.02 -12.18
N ILE A 261 5.37 -13.56 -11.41
CA ILE A 261 5.63 -12.13 -11.20
C ILE A 261 6.66 -11.54 -12.18
N ILE A 262 7.28 -12.36 -13.04
CA ILE A 262 8.17 -11.88 -14.11
C ILE A 262 7.40 -10.96 -15.05
N GLY A 263 7.87 -9.71 -15.16
CA GLY A 263 7.27 -8.67 -15.99
C GLY A 263 5.92 -8.16 -15.49
N ALA A 264 5.47 -8.57 -14.30
CA ALA A 264 4.18 -8.17 -13.76
C ALA A 264 4.22 -6.73 -13.22
N HIS A 265 3.49 -5.83 -13.90
CA HIS A 265 3.37 -4.42 -13.52
C HIS A 265 2.37 -4.15 -12.40
N ALA A 266 1.71 -5.19 -11.89
CA ALA A 266 0.78 -5.11 -10.76
C ALA A 266 1.15 -6.20 -9.75
N TRP A 267 1.31 -5.81 -8.49
CA TRP A 267 1.42 -6.73 -7.36
C TRP A 267 0.19 -6.57 -6.48
N SER A 268 -0.50 -7.68 -6.24
CA SER A 268 -1.68 -7.74 -5.39
C SER A 268 -1.40 -8.67 -4.22
N PHE A 269 -1.80 -8.26 -3.03
CA PHE A 269 -1.58 -8.96 -1.78
C PHE A 269 -2.88 -9.14 -1.03
N TRP A 270 -3.04 -10.29 -0.36
CA TRP A 270 -4.22 -10.63 0.43
C TRP A 270 -3.82 -11.49 1.62
N TRP A 271 -4.35 -11.16 2.81
CA TRP A 271 -4.08 -11.85 4.08
C TRP A 271 -5.38 -12.46 4.63
N ASP A 272 -5.37 -13.76 4.98
CA ASP A 272 -6.55 -14.46 5.57
C ASP A 272 -6.49 -14.60 7.10
#